data_AF-A0A843EUW9-F1
#
_entry.id   AF-A0A843EUW9-F1
#
_cell.length_a   1.000
_cell.length_b   1.000
_cell.length_c   1.000
_cell.angle_alpha   90.00
_cell.angle_beta   90.00
_cell.angle_gamma   90.00
#
_symmetry.space_group_name_H-M   'P 1'
#
loop_
_entity.id
_entity.type
_entity.pdbx_description
1 polymer ?
#
loop_
_entity_poly.entity_id
_entity_poly.type
_entity_poly.pdbx_seq_one_letter_code
_entity_poly.pdbx_strand_id
1 'polypeptide(L)'
;MYKDEMIQLHQFLVYVLKYLAEDDQITNDCSEYITLKISPHHIHKTKAEHKHAIFVLCKIIAQVIADKENSSIPENVRNSLSDLVKRSENELNAS
;
A
#
# COMPACT_ATOMS: atom_id res chain seq x y z
N MET A 1 -14.71 8.87 0.38
CA MET A 1 -13.69 9.48 1.25
C MET A 1 -13.25 10.80 0.65
N TYR A 2 -13.10 11.83 1.49
CA TYR A 2 -12.53 13.11 1.09
C TYR A 2 -11.05 12.94 0.74
N LYS A 3 -10.49 13.86 -0.05
CA LYS A 3 -9.10 13.75 -0.51
C LYS A 3 -8.12 13.80 0.66
N ASP A 4 -8.38 14.66 1.63
CA ASP A 4 -7.51 14.83 2.79
C ASP A 4 -7.50 13.59 3.69
N GLU A 5 -8.65 12.94 3.88
CA GLU A 5 -8.73 11.64 4.57
C GLU A 5 -7.92 10.56 3.84
N MET A 6 -7.89 10.55 2.49
CA MET A 6 -7.06 9.62 1.72
C MET A 6 -5.58 9.90 1.88
N ILE A 7 -5.19 11.18 1.90
CA ILE A 7 -3.80 11.59 2.13
C ILE A 7 -3.36 11.19 3.55
N GLN A 8 -4.21 11.40 4.56
CA GLN A 8 -3.94 11.00 5.94
C GLN A 8 -3.81 9.47 6.07
N LEU A 9 -4.68 8.70 5.43
CA LEU A 9 -4.58 7.24 5.42
C LEU A 9 -3.30 6.76 4.72
N HIS A 10 -2.97 7.35 3.56
CA HIS A 10 -1.72 7.07 2.86
C HIS A 10 -0.52 7.36 3.78
N GLN A 11 -0.51 8.51 4.46
CA GLN A 11 0.55 8.87 5.41
C GLN A 11 0.66 7.88 6.56
N PHE A 12 -0.47 7.49 7.15
CA PHE A 12 -0.50 6.53 8.23
C PHE A 12 0.09 5.17 7.81
N LEU A 13 -0.27 4.65 6.64
CA LEU A 13 0.26 3.39 6.15
C LEU A 13 1.77 3.45 5.83
N VAL A 14 2.28 4.59 5.35
CA VAL A 14 3.73 4.79 5.20
C VAL A 14 4.43 4.73 6.56
N TYR A 15 3.84 5.29 7.62
CA TYR A 15 4.40 5.17 8.97
C TYR A 15 4.35 3.75 9.52
N VAL A 16 3.24 3.02 9.31
CA VAL A 16 3.13 1.61 9.70
C VAL A 16 4.21 0.77 9.00
N LEU A 17 4.38 0.95 7.69
CA LEU A 17 5.39 0.22 6.93
C LEU A 17 6.82 0.52 7.41
N LYS A 18 7.13 1.79 7.73
CA LYS A 18 8.43 2.17 8.31
C LYS A 18 8.66 1.52 9.67
N TYR A 19 7.66 1.56 10.55
CA TYR A 19 7.74 0.91 11.85
C TYR A 19 7.98 -0.60 11.74
N LEU A 20 7.34 -1.26 10.78
CA LEU A 20 7.57 -2.68 10.50
C LEU A 20 8.95 -2.96 9.89
N ALA A 21 9.53 -2.00 9.17
CA ALA A 21 10.83 -2.10 8.50
C ALA A 21 12.03 -1.83 9.41
N GLU A 22 11.85 -1.23 10.60
CA GLU A 22 12.92 -0.96 11.57
C GLU A 22 13.50 -2.24 12.22
N ASP A 23 12.93 -3.41 11.91
CA ASP A 23 13.47 -4.73 12.26
C ASP A 23 14.31 -5.25 11.08
N ASP A 24 15.64 -5.10 11.18
CA ASP A 24 16.65 -5.43 10.14
C ASP A 24 16.57 -6.89 9.62
N GLN A 25 15.73 -7.73 10.19
CA GLN A 25 15.55 -9.14 9.81
C GLN A 25 14.56 -9.36 8.66
N ILE A 26 13.81 -8.33 8.22
CA ILE A 26 12.81 -8.50 7.15
C ILE A 26 13.23 -7.70 5.92
N THR A 27 13.37 -8.42 4.81
CA THR A 27 13.53 -7.79 3.49
C THR A 27 12.15 -7.29 3.03
N ASN A 28 11.82 -6.05 3.39
CA ASN A 28 10.59 -5.42 2.91
C ASN A 28 10.74 -5.04 1.44
N ASP A 29 10.24 -5.88 0.52
CA ASP A 29 10.13 -5.50 -0.88
C ASP A 29 9.06 -4.41 -1.07
N CYS A 30 9.51 -3.16 -0.99
CA CYS A 30 8.70 -1.98 -1.23
C CYS A 30 8.77 -1.50 -2.69
N SER A 31 9.37 -2.26 -3.60
CA SER A 31 9.66 -1.83 -4.97
C SER A 31 8.40 -1.41 -5.74
N GLU A 32 7.30 -2.14 -5.54
CA GLU A 32 6.00 -1.83 -6.15
C GLU A 32 5.51 -0.43 -5.75
N TYR A 33 5.52 -0.12 -4.45
CA TYR A 33 5.14 1.20 -3.95
C TYR A 33 6.08 2.32 -4.44
N ILE A 34 7.40 2.07 -4.41
CA ILE A 34 8.41 3.05 -4.86
C ILE A 34 8.22 3.38 -6.34
N THR A 35 7.87 2.39 -7.16
CA THR A 35 7.65 2.54 -8.61
C THR A 35 6.48 3.47 -8.92
N LEU A 36 5.50 3.60 -8.02
CA LEU A 36 4.38 4.54 -8.17
C LEU A 36 4.80 6.01 -8.16
N LYS A 37 6.00 6.33 -7.66
CA LYS A 37 6.54 7.71 -7.55
C LYS A 37 5.55 8.67 -6.89
N ILE A 38 4.86 8.19 -5.86
CA ILE A 38 3.91 8.97 -5.06
C ILE A 38 4.27 8.86 -3.59
N SER A 39 3.87 9.89 -2.84
CA SER A 39 4.08 10.04 -1.40
C SER A 39 2.92 10.87 -0.86
N PRO A 40 2.60 10.75 0.44
CA PRO A 40 1.51 11.52 1.06
C PRO A 40 1.64 13.04 0.88
N HIS A 41 2.87 13.56 0.77
CA HIS A 41 3.13 14.99 0.58
C HIS A 41 2.74 15.51 -0.81
N HIS A 42 2.50 14.62 -1.78
CA HIS A 42 2.08 14.99 -3.12
C HIS A 42 0.59 15.34 -3.15
N ILE A 43 0.15 16.33 -2.37
CA ILE A 43 -1.25 16.74 -2.22
C ILE A 43 -1.93 17.14 -3.54
N HIS A 44 -1.17 17.41 -4.59
CA HIS A 44 -1.69 17.72 -5.92
C HIS A 44 -2.11 16.48 -6.72
N LYS A 45 -1.65 15.29 -6.33
CA LYS A 45 -2.02 14.02 -6.97
C LYS A 45 -3.51 13.73 -6.82
N THR A 46 -4.05 12.95 -7.75
CA THR A 46 -5.48 12.65 -7.83
C THR A 46 -5.92 11.71 -6.70
N LYS A 47 -7.22 11.68 -6.42
CA LYS A 47 -7.78 10.70 -5.47
C LYS A 47 -7.49 9.26 -5.89
N ALA A 48 -7.53 8.97 -7.20
CA ALA A 48 -7.24 7.65 -7.73
C ALA A 48 -5.79 7.23 -7.48
N GLU A 49 -4.82 8.15 -7.67
CA GLU A 49 -3.41 7.86 -7.39
C GLU A 49 -3.16 7.58 -5.90
N HIS A 50 -3.76 8.38 -4.99
CA HIS A 50 -3.69 8.09 -3.55
C HIS A 50 -4.38 6.77 -3.19
N LYS A 51 -5.53 6.46 -3.82
CA LYS A 51 -6.26 5.20 -3.62
C LYS A 51 -5.40 3.99 -3.97
N HIS A 52 -4.77 4.03 -5.15
CA HIS A 52 -3.94 2.94 -5.62
C HIS A 52 -2.73 2.72 -4.70
N ALA A 53 -2.06 3.81 -4.32
CA ALA A 53 -0.95 3.76 -3.36
C ALA A 53 -1.35 3.12 -2.01
N ILE A 54 -2.53 3.46 -1.48
CA ILE A 54 -3.07 2.87 -0.25
C ILE A 54 -3.22 1.35 -0.39
N PHE A 55 -3.79 0.86 -1.49
CA PHE A 55 -3.98 -0.58 -1.66
C PHE A 55 -2.67 -1.35 -1.86
N VAL A 56 -1.71 -0.76 -2.60
CA VAL A 56 -0.36 -1.32 -2.72
C VAL A 56 0.32 -1.40 -1.35
N LEU A 57 0.24 -0.34 -0.54
CA LEU A 57 0.79 -0.34 0.82
C LEU A 57 0.12 -1.40 1.71
N CYS A 58 -1.21 -1.55 1.67
CA CYS A 58 -1.89 -2.61 2.42
C CYS A 58 -1.40 -4.01 2.03
N LYS A 59 -1.18 -4.26 0.72
CA LYS A 59 -0.66 -5.53 0.22
C LYS A 59 0.76 -5.81 0.74
N ILE A 60 1.64 -4.81 0.66
CA ILE A 60 3.02 -4.91 1.14
C ILE A 60 3.02 -5.14 2.66
N ILE A 61 2.28 -4.34 3.43
CA ILE A 61 2.21 -4.47 4.90
C ILE A 61 1.73 -5.87 5.32
N ALA A 62 0.71 -6.42 4.64
CA ALA A 62 0.25 -7.78 4.93
C ALA A 62 1.34 -8.84 4.68
N GLN A 63 2.13 -8.66 3.62
CA GLN A 63 3.26 -9.54 3.31
C GLN A 63 4.36 -9.43 4.37
N VAL A 64 4.74 -8.20 4.73
CA VAL A 64 5.75 -7.95 5.78
C VAL A 64 5.35 -8.58 7.12
N ILE A 65 4.08 -8.48 7.52
CA ILE A 65 3.58 -9.10 8.76
C ILE A 65 3.66 -10.64 8.66
N ALA A 66 3.22 -11.22 7.54
CA ALA A 66 3.28 -12.66 7.35
C ALA A 66 4.72 -13.20 7.39
N ASP A 67 5.65 -12.50 6.73
CA ASP A 67 7.07 -12.86 6.72
C ASP A 67 7.68 -12.75 8.12
N LYS A 68 7.33 -11.70 8.89
CA LYS A 68 7.75 -11.54 10.29
C LYS A 68 7.33 -12.71 11.18
N GLU A 69 6.09 -13.16 11.00
CA GLU A 69 5.48 -14.19 11.83
C GLU A 69 5.79 -15.61 11.35
N ASN A 70 6.59 -15.78 10.29
CA ASN A 70 6.78 -17.04 9.57
C ASN A 70 5.43 -17.72 9.25
N SER A 71 4.45 -16.89 8.89
CA SER A 71 3.07 -17.30 8.61
C SER A 71 2.73 -17.02 7.14
N SER A 72 1.49 -17.32 6.74
CA SER A 72 1.01 -16.99 5.40
C SER A 72 -0.24 -16.14 5.48
N ILE A 73 -0.38 -15.21 4.54
CA ILE A 73 -1.61 -14.44 4.39
C ILE A 73 -2.74 -15.40 3.99
N PRO A 74 -3.88 -15.40 4.70
CA PRO A 74 -5.06 -16.17 4.30
C PRO A 74 -5.45 -15.89 2.85
N GLU A 75 -5.78 -16.94 2.10
CA GLU A 75 -5.99 -16.84 0.65
C GLU A 75 -7.06 -15.82 0.27
N ASN A 76 -8.16 -15.77 1.00
CA ASN A 76 -9.23 -14.79 0.80
C ASN A 76 -8.74 -13.34 0.97
N VAL A 77 -7.86 -13.08 1.95
CA VAL A 77 -7.27 -11.76 2.20
C VAL A 77 -6.30 -11.39 1.08
N ARG A 78 -5.40 -12.32 0.71
CA ARG A 78 -4.44 -12.13 -0.38
C ARG A 78 -5.13 -11.83 -1.71
N ASN A 79 -6.18 -12.59 -2.03
CA ASN A 79 -6.96 -12.40 -3.25
C ASN A 79 -7.67 -11.05 -3.24
N SER A 80 -8.29 -10.69 -2.11
CA SER A 80 -8.97 -9.39 -1.96
C SER A 80 -8.01 -8.21 -2.13
N LEU A 81 -6.82 -8.27 -1.52
CA LEU A 81 -5.79 -7.23 -1.67
C LEU A 81 -5.32 -7.11 -3.12
N SER A 82 -5.09 -8.24 -3.78
CA SER A 82 -4.70 -8.28 -5.19
C SER A 82 -5.77 -7.68 -6.10
N ASP A 83 -7.05 -7.98 -5.84
CA ASP A 83 -8.16 -7.45 -6.62
C ASP A 83 -8.38 -5.95 -6.39
N LEU A 84 -8.17 -5.45 -5.16
CA LEU A 84 -8.22 -4.02 -4.86
C LEU A 84 -7.11 -3.25 -5.59
N VAL A 85 -5.89 -3.79 -5.64
CA VAL A 85 -4.79 -3.22 -6.42
C VAL A 85 -5.15 -3.17 -7.90
N LYS A 86 -5.55 -4.31 -8.50
CA LYS A 86 -5.93 -4.37 -9.93
C LYS A 86 -7.07 -3.42 -10.28
N ARG A 87 -8.11 -3.35 -9.45
CA ARG A 87 -9.25 -2.45 -9.67
C ARG A 87 -8.83 -0.99 -9.64
N SER A 88 -8.02 -0.60 -8.65
CA SER A 88 -7.52 0.77 -8.56
C SER A 88 -6.55 1.13 -9.69
N GLU A 89 -5.75 0.19 -10.19
CA GLU A 89 -4.90 0.38 -11.36
C GLU A 89 -5.73 0.61 -12.64
N ASN A 90 -6.79 -0.16 -12.84
CA ASN A 90 -7.70 0.02 -13.97
C ASN A 90 -8.40 1.40 -13.94
N GLU A 91 -8.73 1.91 -12.74
CA GLU A 91 -9.28 3.26 -12.58
C GLU A 91 -8.28 4.35 -12.99
N LEU A 92 -6.97 4.15 -12.74
CA LEU A 92 -5.91 5.07 -13.18
C LEU A 92 -5.80 5.11 -14.70
N ASN A 93 -5.84 3.94 -15.34
CA ASN A 93 -5.68 3.82 -16.79
C ASN A 93 -6.91 4.31 -17.58
N ALA A 94 -8.05 4.46 -16.91
CA ALA A 94 -9.29 4.95 -17.50
C ALA A 94 -9.49 6.48 -17.33
N SER A 95 -8.60 7.15 -16.58
CA SER A 95 -8.66 8.58 -16.25
C SER A 95 -7.75 9.41 -17.14
#